data_AF-Q965V6-F1
#
_entry.id   AF-Q965V6-F1
#
_cell.length_a   1.000
_cell.length_b   1.000
_cell.length_c   1.000
_cell.angle_alpha   90.00
_cell.angle_beta   90.00
_cell.angle_gamma   90.00
#
_symmetry.space_group_name_H-M   'P 1'
#
loop_
_entity.id
_entity.type
_entity.pdbx_description
1 polymer ?
#
loop_
_entity_poly.entity_id
_entity_poly.type
_entity_poly.pdbx_seq_one_letter_code
_entity_poly.pdbx_strand_id
1 'polypeptide(L)'
;MSTPFHLLKLPLVAQQEVFKKFEIVDIVEISFTSTRVRDTLRSTRLRAVEHHVKFSHDYPYITTKSKNDGECCLRLVFLPFPLSIQNRPDMKIGCHQFGKCFVPDDTILCTHHNVEFAASILFDYIFAIFPGPVDLKLSVCNIRNLSSLLLNKNFTNCQKLEVHETAETEVCPLDLEEIVKEVRVEKEINIYTTQCETVRIEQIFNLETVILHNAQWITLPDLLSLNCRFGSFRKFNINQNLLEAFSKNWLNSKSRTLEFMKFGFPEHGVSFQWNKSELPLKPWNPQIRSRYYYLKKDLSLAGIEKSFGSNYIDCSEGLDIIRSDGLTATILIQDNFDKNILFLVWRDPHPENSRITELKEQILVEIDAYTEAKTQQTNPYFTHISDSFMNDTESTEYDLFGIDMFLKLSPKDVIYEKVEKVFRLKKEIKMLREQKFDV
;
A
#
# COMPACT_ATOMS: atom_id res chain seq x y z
N MET A 1 31.51 -8.17 -32.12
CA MET A 1 31.48 -6.80 -31.57
C MET A 1 30.35 -6.08 -32.27
N SER A 2 29.26 -5.74 -31.56
CA SER A 2 28.23 -4.88 -32.13
C SER A 2 28.81 -3.49 -32.36
N THR A 3 28.54 -2.89 -33.51
CA THR A 3 28.87 -1.48 -33.75
C THR A 3 28.07 -0.62 -32.76
N PRO A 4 28.69 0.38 -32.11
CA PRO A 4 27.98 1.23 -31.17
C PRO A 4 26.83 1.95 -31.86
N PHE A 5 25.62 1.79 -31.31
CA PHE A 5 24.43 2.43 -31.84
C PHE A 5 24.38 3.91 -31.43
N HIS A 6 24.36 4.80 -32.42
CA HIS A 6 24.34 6.25 -32.15
C HIS A 6 22.93 6.76 -31.87
N LEU A 7 22.40 6.45 -30.68
CA LEU A 7 21.05 6.83 -30.26
C LEU A 7 20.72 8.32 -30.49
N LEU A 8 21.66 9.21 -30.19
CA LEU A 8 21.48 10.67 -30.33
C LEU A 8 21.52 11.21 -31.76
N LYS A 9 21.88 10.38 -32.75
CA LYS A 9 21.81 10.73 -34.18
C LYS A 9 20.42 10.45 -34.77
N LEU A 10 19.56 9.70 -34.07
CA LEU A 10 18.19 9.48 -34.50
C LEU A 10 17.39 10.79 -34.49
N PRO A 11 16.36 10.94 -35.32
CA PRO A 11 15.37 12.01 -35.18
C PRO A 11 14.72 12.00 -33.78
N LEU A 12 14.30 13.16 -33.28
CA LEU A 12 13.75 13.31 -31.92
C LEU A 12 12.61 12.31 -31.63
N VAL A 13 11.68 12.15 -32.57
CA VAL A 13 10.56 11.20 -32.44
C VAL A 13 11.05 9.76 -32.26
N ALA A 14 12.05 9.34 -33.05
CA ALA A 14 12.62 8.01 -32.93
C ALA A 14 13.38 7.84 -31.60
N GLN A 15 14.07 8.87 -31.10
CA GLN A 15 14.68 8.83 -29.77
C GLN A 15 13.64 8.62 -28.67
N GLN A 16 12.53 9.36 -28.73
CA GLN A 16 11.44 9.25 -27.75
C GLN A 16 10.83 7.85 -27.75
N GLU A 17 10.58 7.27 -28.92
CA GLU A 17 10.07 5.90 -29.01
C GLU A 17 11.05 4.87 -28.47
N VAL A 18 12.36 5.04 -28.71
CA VAL A 18 13.38 4.17 -28.11
C VAL A 18 13.40 4.32 -26.59
N PHE A 19 13.37 5.54 -26.06
CA PHE A 19 13.39 5.77 -24.61
C PHE A 19 12.16 5.22 -23.89
N LYS A 20 11.00 5.14 -24.56
CA LYS A 20 9.82 4.46 -23.98
C LYS A 20 10.02 2.96 -23.80
N LYS A 21 11.02 2.36 -24.46
CA LYS A 21 11.36 0.94 -24.36
C LYS A 21 12.50 0.65 -23.37
N PHE A 22 13.10 1.69 -22.79
CA PHE A 22 14.16 1.51 -21.80
C PHE A 22 13.56 1.24 -20.42
N GLU A 23 14.29 0.46 -19.64
CA GLU A 23 13.99 0.26 -18.22
C GLU A 23 14.23 1.56 -17.45
N ILE A 24 13.58 1.69 -16.30
CA ILE A 24 13.68 2.93 -15.51
C ILE A 24 15.12 3.23 -15.07
N VAL A 25 15.90 2.20 -14.73
CA VAL A 25 17.30 2.35 -14.31
C VAL A 25 18.15 2.86 -15.46
N ASP A 26 18.02 2.29 -16.65
CA ASP A 26 18.74 2.72 -17.86
C ASP A 26 18.43 4.16 -18.23
N ILE A 27 17.16 4.58 -18.11
CA ILE A 27 16.75 5.96 -18.35
C ILE A 27 17.44 6.90 -17.36
N VAL A 28 17.50 6.52 -16.08
CA VAL A 28 18.17 7.31 -15.07
C VAL A 28 19.66 7.37 -15.33
N GLU A 29 20.32 6.25 -15.63
CA GLU A 29 21.75 6.24 -15.96
C GLU A 29 22.07 7.12 -17.16
N ILE A 30 21.35 6.93 -18.27
CA ILE A 30 21.63 7.67 -19.50
C ILE A 30 21.33 9.16 -19.33
N SER A 31 20.40 9.53 -18.44
CA SER A 31 20.10 10.94 -18.15
C SER A 31 21.30 11.70 -17.60
N PHE A 32 22.25 11.03 -16.92
CA PHE A 32 23.47 11.65 -16.39
C PHE A 32 24.55 11.87 -17.45
N THR A 33 24.38 11.35 -18.66
CA THR A 33 25.42 11.46 -19.71
C THR A 33 25.46 12.84 -20.36
N SER A 34 24.32 13.52 -20.52
CA SER A 34 24.27 14.88 -21.06
C SER A 34 22.95 15.58 -20.79
N THR A 35 22.99 16.92 -20.73
CA THR A 35 21.79 17.76 -20.68
C THR A 35 20.85 17.50 -21.84
N ARG A 36 21.38 17.28 -23.05
CA ARG A 36 20.58 16.98 -24.25
C ARG A 36 19.76 15.71 -24.09
N VAL A 37 20.35 14.63 -23.58
CA VAL A 37 19.63 13.38 -23.32
C VAL A 37 18.51 13.64 -22.32
N ARG A 38 18.82 14.32 -21.21
CA ARG A 38 17.84 14.63 -20.17
C ARG A 38 16.67 15.46 -20.70
N ASP A 39 16.92 16.46 -21.55
CA ASP A 39 15.86 17.27 -22.13
C ASP A 39 14.99 16.46 -23.10
N THR A 40 15.61 15.55 -23.87
CA THR A 40 14.85 14.60 -24.68
C THR A 40 13.98 13.70 -23.81
N LEU A 41 14.52 13.12 -22.73
CA LEU A 41 13.75 12.26 -21.80
C LEU A 41 12.55 12.99 -21.19
N ARG A 42 12.72 14.25 -20.78
CA ARG A 42 11.62 15.11 -20.31
C ARG A 42 10.56 15.31 -21.39
N SER A 43 10.99 15.52 -22.63
CA SER A 43 10.08 15.68 -23.78
C SER A 43 9.33 14.39 -24.14
N THR A 44 9.87 13.21 -23.78
CA THR A 44 9.23 11.90 -23.99
C THR A 44 7.95 11.73 -23.14
N ARG A 45 7.77 12.56 -22.10
CA ARG A 45 6.60 12.52 -21.18
C ARG A 45 6.42 11.15 -20.52
N LEU A 46 7.53 10.57 -20.09
CA LEU A 46 7.51 9.39 -19.23
C LEU A 46 6.75 9.72 -17.94
N ARG A 47 6.12 8.73 -17.31
CA ARG A 47 5.38 8.92 -16.06
C ARG A 47 5.63 7.77 -15.11
N ALA A 48 5.80 8.11 -13.84
CA ALA A 48 5.75 7.13 -12.78
C ALA A 48 4.29 6.72 -12.53
N VAL A 49 4.09 5.45 -12.17
CA VAL A 49 2.84 4.97 -11.55
C VAL A 49 2.73 5.58 -10.16
N GLU A 50 3.83 5.57 -9.41
CA GLU A 50 3.95 6.07 -8.04
C GLU A 50 5.42 6.26 -7.66
N HIS A 51 5.66 7.21 -6.75
CA HIS A 51 6.90 7.35 -6.02
C HIS A 51 6.65 7.09 -4.54
N HIS A 52 7.47 6.25 -3.92
CA HIS A 52 7.50 6.09 -2.48
C HIS A 52 8.74 6.78 -1.94
N VAL A 53 8.56 7.88 -1.22
CA VAL A 53 9.63 8.66 -0.63
C VAL A 53 9.56 8.53 0.88
N LYS A 54 10.56 7.91 1.48
CA LYS A 54 10.60 7.60 2.91
C LYS A 54 11.83 8.22 3.53
N PHE A 55 11.63 9.05 4.54
CA PHE A 55 12.68 9.56 5.43
C PHE A 55 12.57 8.82 6.77
N SER A 56 13.32 7.72 6.92
CA SER A 56 13.32 6.87 8.14
C SER A 56 14.53 7.10 9.05
N HIS A 57 14.49 6.49 10.23
CA HIS A 57 15.58 6.52 11.21
C HIS A 57 16.92 6.01 10.66
N ASP A 58 16.91 4.98 9.80
CA ASP A 58 18.14 4.43 9.25
C ASP A 58 18.74 5.37 8.22
N TYR A 59 17.94 5.65 7.19
CA TYR A 59 18.29 6.47 6.04
C TYR A 59 17.05 6.80 5.21
N PRO A 60 17.13 7.85 4.37
CA PRO A 60 16.16 8.08 3.31
C PRO A 60 16.17 6.97 2.26
N TYR A 61 15.01 6.72 1.69
CA TYR A 61 14.75 5.72 0.68
C TYR A 61 13.74 6.25 -0.34
N ILE A 62 14.03 6.07 -1.63
CA ILE A 62 13.11 6.43 -2.71
C ILE A 62 12.90 5.21 -3.59
N THR A 63 11.64 4.86 -3.86
CA THR A 63 11.28 3.93 -4.93
C THR A 63 10.47 4.64 -5.99
N THR A 64 10.79 4.43 -7.26
CA THR A 64 9.96 4.89 -8.38
C THR A 64 9.54 3.70 -9.23
N LYS A 65 8.23 3.58 -9.45
CA LYS A 65 7.65 2.57 -10.34
C LYS A 65 7.18 3.21 -11.64
N SER A 66 7.49 2.63 -12.78
CA SER A 66 7.08 3.13 -14.11
C SER A 66 6.03 2.21 -14.73
N LYS A 67 5.14 2.73 -15.58
CA LYS A 67 4.14 1.91 -16.29
C LYS A 67 4.75 1.00 -17.35
N ASN A 68 5.88 1.40 -17.91
CA ASN A 68 6.49 0.70 -19.04
C ASN A 68 7.19 -0.60 -18.64
N ASP A 69 7.34 -0.81 -17.33
CA ASP A 69 8.20 -1.81 -16.73
C ASP A 69 7.31 -2.60 -15.77
N GLY A 70 7.13 -3.91 -16.00
CA GLY A 70 6.17 -4.74 -15.25
C GLY A 70 6.27 -4.57 -13.73
N GLU A 71 7.18 -5.30 -13.08
CA GLU A 71 7.45 -5.19 -11.63
C GLU A 71 8.74 -4.39 -11.32
N CYS A 72 9.50 -4.00 -12.35
CA CYS A 72 10.79 -3.33 -12.17
C CYS A 72 10.60 -1.93 -11.57
N CYS A 73 11.43 -1.61 -10.57
CA CYS A 73 11.35 -0.36 -9.84
C CYS A 73 12.75 0.15 -9.52
N LEU A 74 12.96 1.45 -9.73
CA LEU A 74 14.21 2.09 -9.32
C LEU A 74 14.18 2.26 -7.81
N ARG A 75 15.22 1.76 -7.13
CA ARG A 75 15.40 1.95 -5.68
C ARG A 75 16.63 2.78 -5.41
N LEU A 76 16.48 3.86 -4.64
CA LEU A 76 17.56 4.74 -4.21
C LEU A 76 17.65 4.69 -2.69
N VAL A 77 18.81 4.35 -2.17
CA VAL A 77 19.08 4.25 -0.73
C VAL A 77 20.18 5.24 -0.38
N PHE A 78 19.98 6.07 0.65
CA PHE A 78 20.89 7.19 0.95
C PHE A 78 21.71 6.96 2.21
N LEU A 79 22.99 6.65 2.06
CA LEU A 79 23.87 6.31 3.18
C LEU A 79 24.77 7.50 3.58
N PRO A 80 24.95 7.76 4.90
CA PRO A 80 25.79 8.86 5.37
C PRO A 80 27.29 8.59 5.21
N PHE A 81 27.69 7.33 5.07
CA PHE A 81 29.08 6.91 4.98
C PHE A 81 29.38 6.22 3.65
N PRO A 82 30.60 6.38 3.11
CA PRO A 82 31.01 5.64 1.93
C PRO A 82 31.13 4.13 2.21
N LEU A 83 30.51 3.31 1.37
CA LEU A 83 30.76 1.86 1.24
C LEU A 83 32.23 1.54 0.92
N SER A 84 32.79 0.45 1.43
CA SER A 84 34.18 0.04 1.20
C SER A 84 34.52 -0.42 -0.24
N ILE A 85 33.64 -0.15 -1.21
CA ILE A 85 33.74 -0.62 -2.59
C ILE A 85 34.54 0.40 -3.43
N GLN A 86 35.65 -0.07 -4.02
CA GLN A 86 36.54 0.71 -4.91
C GLN A 86 35.88 0.96 -6.29
N ASN A 87 36.26 2.06 -6.95
CA ASN A 87 35.81 2.50 -8.29
C ASN A 87 34.35 2.98 -8.42
N ARG A 88 34.01 4.10 -7.78
CA ARG A 88 32.70 4.73 -7.96
C ARG A 88 32.72 5.76 -9.09
N PRO A 89 31.79 5.67 -10.06
CA PRO A 89 31.44 6.84 -10.83
C PRO A 89 30.65 7.79 -9.92
N ASP A 90 31.02 9.07 -9.85
CA ASP A 90 30.21 10.04 -9.12
C ASP A 90 29.01 10.48 -9.97
N MET A 91 27.85 10.70 -9.34
CA MET A 91 26.72 11.40 -9.94
C MET A 91 26.86 12.89 -9.64
N LYS A 92 26.68 13.73 -10.67
CA LYS A 92 26.67 15.17 -10.51
C LYS A 92 25.32 15.75 -10.93
N ILE A 93 24.68 16.50 -10.04
CA ILE A 93 23.45 17.25 -10.33
C ILE A 93 23.72 18.70 -9.98
N GLY A 94 23.83 19.55 -11.00
CA GLY A 94 24.23 20.94 -10.81
C GLY A 94 25.63 21.03 -10.19
N CYS A 95 25.75 21.69 -9.04
CA CYS A 95 26.98 21.78 -8.26
C CYS A 95 27.15 20.64 -7.23
N HIS A 96 26.16 19.75 -7.09
CA HIS A 96 26.18 18.69 -6.09
C HIS A 96 26.79 17.41 -6.65
N GLN A 97 27.60 16.75 -5.84
CA GLN A 97 28.30 15.51 -6.19
C GLN A 97 27.94 14.44 -5.18
N PHE A 98 27.58 13.25 -5.68
CA PHE A 98 27.14 12.12 -4.89
C PHE A 98 27.95 10.90 -5.30
N GLY A 99 28.50 10.17 -4.34
CA GLY A 99 29.06 8.86 -4.64
C GLY A 99 27.90 7.88 -4.90
N LYS A 100 27.93 7.16 -6.02
CA LYS A 100 26.97 6.08 -6.29
C LYS A 100 27.65 4.71 -6.32
N CYS A 101 26.90 3.70 -5.90
CA CYS A 101 27.25 2.30 -6.09
C CYS A 101 25.99 1.54 -6.50
N PHE A 102 26.08 0.75 -7.56
CA PHE A 102 25.03 -0.19 -7.93
C PHE A 102 25.15 -1.45 -7.09
N VAL A 103 24.01 -1.94 -6.66
CA VAL A 103 23.85 -3.22 -5.96
C VAL A 103 22.82 -4.02 -6.76
N PRO A 104 22.83 -5.37 -6.70
CA PRO A 104 21.77 -6.18 -7.31
C PRO A 104 20.35 -5.65 -7.02
N ASP A 105 19.41 -5.99 -7.90
CA ASP A 105 17.98 -5.63 -7.80
C ASP A 105 17.67 -4.15 -8.01
N ASP A 106 18.25 -3.54 -9.05
CA ASP A 106 17.95 -2.17 -9.50
C ASP A 106 18.08 -1.09 -8.42
N THR A 107 18.97 -1.37 -7.47
CA THR A 107 19.20 -0.54 -6.29
C THR A 107 20.47 0.28 -6.45
N ILE A 108 20.32 1.59 -6.39
CA ILE A 108 21.40 2.56 -6.40
C ILE A 108 21.62 3.04 -4.96
N LEU A 109 22.78 2.72 -4.40
CA LEU A 109 23.22 3.27 -3.14
C LEU A 109 23.88 4.62 -3.40
N CYS A 110 23.29 5.68 -2.84
CA CYS A 110 23.76 7.05 -2.90
C CYS A 110 24.43 7.42 -1.59
N THR A 111 25.63 7.99 -1.63
CA THR A 111 26.38 8.38 -0.44
C THR A 111 26.56 9.89 -0.38
N HIS A 112 26.18 10.49 0.75
CA HIS A 112 26.31 11.92 0.99
C HIS A 112 26.25 12.22 2.48
N HIS A 113 27.07 13.17 2.97
CA HIS A 113 27.12 13.56 4.39
C HIS A 113 25.77 14.08 4.92
N ASN A 114 25.00 14.74 4.05
CA ASN A 114 23.61 15.13 4.31
C ASN A 114 22.66 14.30 3.42
N VAL A 115 22.23 13.15 3.92
CA VAL A 115 21.40 12.19 3.17
C VAL A 115 20.01 12.74 2.84
N GLU A 116 19.39 13.54 3.71
CA GLU A 116 18.06 14.13 3.49
C GLU A 116 18.08 15.13 2.33
N PHE A 117 19.11 15.97 2.31
CA PHE A 117 19.35 16.93 1.24
C PHE A 117 19.65 16.23 -0.09
N ALA A 118 20.48 15.19 -0.06
CA ALA A 118 20.79 14.39 -1.24
C ALA A 118 19.54 13.70 -1.80
N ALA A 119 18.70 13.13 -0.93
CA ALA A 119 17.44 12.51 -1.32
C ALA A 119 16.50 13.53 -1.97
N SER A 120 16.40 14.73 -1.43
CA SER A 120 15.57 15.81 -2.00
C SER A 120 16.02 16.20 -3.41
N ILE A 121 17.32 16.43 -3.62
CA ILE A 121 17.86 16.81 -4.94
C ILE A 121 17.69 15.68 -5.96
N LEU A 122 18.03 14.45 -5.56
CA LEU A 122 17.89 13.30 -6.45
C LEU A 122 16.43 13.01 -6.77
N PHE A 123 15.53 13.19 -5.81
CA PHE A 123 14.10 13.06 -6.07
C PHE A 123 13.62 14.09 -7.09
N ASP A 124 13.96 15.37 -6.94
CA ASP A 124 13.58 16.41 -7.90
C ASP A 124 14.07 16.09 -9.32
N TYR A 125 15.28 15.54 -9.40
CA TYR A 125 15.87 15.11 -10.64
C TYR A 125 15.07 13.97 -11.28
N ILE A 126 14.75 12.92 -10.51
CA ILE A 126 13.96 11.77 -10.95
C ILE A 126 12.54 12.21 -11.34
N PHE A 127 11.87 12.97 -10.49
CA PHE A 127 10.51 13.47 -10.68
C PHE A 127 10.39 14.35 -11.93
N ALA A 128 11.42 15.13 -12.24
CA ALA A 128 11.45 15.91 -13.48
C ALA A 128 11.45 15.04 -14.75
N ILE A 129 11.95 13.81 -14.68
CA ILE A 129 11.96 12.85 -15.79
C ILE A 129 10.68 12.00 -15.78
N PHE A 130 10.25 11.57 -14.60
CA PHE A 130 9.11 10.70 -14.36
C PHE A 130 8.09 11.36 -13.44
N PRO A 131 7.34 12.39 -13.86
CA PRO A 131 6.29 12.95 -13.04
C PRO A 131 5.22 11.90 -12.72
N GLY A 132 4.74 11.90 -11.47
CA GLY A 132 3.74 10.94 -10.99
C GLY A 132 3.26 11.27 -9.57
N PRO A 133 2.32 10.48 -9.01
CA PRO A 133 1.88 10.66 -7.63
C PRO A 133 2.99 10.29 -6.64
N VAL A 134 3.02 10.99 -5.51
CA VAL A 134 4.05 10.84 -4.46
C VAL A 134 3.40 10.35 -3.17
N ASP A 135 3.93 9.27 -2.62
CA ASP A 135 3.60 8.75 -1.31
C ASP A 135 4.78 9.11 -0.38
N LEU A 136 4.52 10.00 0.57
CA LEU A 136 5.53 10.58 1.46
C LEU A 136 5.43 9.97 2.86
N LYS A 137 6.54 9.42 3.35
CA LYS A 137 6.67 8.88 4.70
C LYS A 137 7.76 9.59 5.48
N LEU A 138 7.40 10.15 6.64
CA LEU A 138 8.28 10.94 7.48
C LEU A 138 8.42 10.31 8.87
N SER A 139 9.63 9.89 9.23
CA SER A 139 10.02 9.55 10.60
C SER A 139 10.64 10.79 11.24
N VAL A 140 9.78 11.61 11.81
CA VAL A 140 10.07 13.02 12.08
C VAL A 140 11.18 13.24 13.11
N CYS A 141 11.36 12.35 14.09
CA CYS A 141 12.45 12.48 15.07
C CYS A 141 13.86 12.33 14.48
N ASN A 142 13.98 11.79 13.27
CA ASN A 142 15.26 11.52 12.63
C ASN A 142 15.58 12.48 11.48
N ILE A 143 14.69 13.45 11.22
CA ILE A 143 14.87 14.44 10.17
C ILE A 143 15.52 15.67 10.80
N ARG A 144 16.76 15.98 10.41
CA ARG A 144 17.54 17.08 11.02
C ARG A 144 16.97 18.45 10.71
N ASN A 145 16.39 18.61 9.53
CA ASN A 145 15.86 19.88 9.07
C ASN A 145 14.56 19.68 8.27
N LEU A 146 13.48 19.41 9.02
CA LEU A 146 12.16 19.14 8.48
C LEU A 146 11.64 20.32 7.65
N SER A 147 11.72 21.54 8.14
CA SER A 147 11.25 22.73 7.42
C SER A 147 11.92 22.86 6.05
N SER A 148 13.24 22.66 5.97
CA SER A 148 13.95 22.73 4.68
C SER A 148 13.58 21.57 3.74
N LEU A 149 13.27 20.40 4.28
CA LEU A 149 12.77 19.28 3.50
C LEU A 149 11.40 19.61 2.90
N LEU A 150 10.51 20.21 3.68
CA LEU A 150 9.15 20.59 3.25
C LEU A 150 9.12 21.75 2.25
N LEU A 151 10.19 22.55 2.14
CA LEU A 151 10.33 23.54 1.06
C LEU A 151 10.42 22.90 -0.34
N ASN A 152 10.66 21.59 -0.43
CA ASN A 152 10.62 20.89 -1.69
C ASN A 152 9.18 20.78 -2.20
N LYS A 153 8.88 21.52 -3.27
CA LYS A 153 7.56 21.54 -3.95
C LYS A 153 7.03 20.17 -4.39
N ASN A 154 7.90 19.17 -4.58
CA ASN A 154 7.50 17.82 -4.96
C ASN A 154 7.07 16.99 -3.74
N PHE A 155 7.32 17.48 -2.51
CA PHE A 155 6.82 16.91 -1.26
C PHE A 155 5.60 17.66 -0.71
N THR A 156 5.41 18.93 -1.05
CA THR A 156 4.25 19.73 -0.59
C THR A 156 2.91 19.25 -1.15
N ASN A 157 2.89 18.44 -2.20
CA ASN A 157 1.68 17.80 -2.70
C ASN A 157 1.94 16.30 -2.81
N CYS A 158 1.23 15.50 -2.03
CA CYS A 158 1.38 14.05 -2.01
C CYS A 158 0.01 13.37 -2.10
N GLN A 159 0.00 12.16 -2.68
CA GLN A 159 -1.16 11.31 -2.69
C GLN A 159 -1.42 10.72 -1.29
N LYS A 160 -0.34 10.27 -0.64
CA LYS A 160 -0.38 9.72 0.71
C LYS A 160 0.67 10.38 1.60
N LEU A 161 0.29 10.66 2.84
CA LEU A 161 1.20 11.16 3.87
C LEU A 161 1.18 10.20 5.06
N GLU A 162 2.35 9.72 5.44
CA GLU A 162 2.54 8.86 6.62
C GLU A 162 3.58 9.48 7.56
N VAL A 163 3.19 9.80 8.79
CA VAL A 163 4.06 10.45 9.79
C VAL A 163 4.25 9.53 11.00
N HIS A 164 5.50 9.32 11.40
CA HIS A 164 5.90 8.46 12.52
C HIS A 164 6.78 9.21 13.50
N GLU A 165 6.44 9.13 14.78
CA GLU A 165 7.34 9.45 15.88
C GLU A 165 8.13 8.19 16.26
N THR A 166 9.47 8.23 16.20
CA THR A 166 10.29 7.10 16.67
C THR A 166 10.60 7.26 18.15
N ALA A 167 10.17 6.25 18.92
CA ALA A 167 10.37 6.02 20.36
C ALA A 167 9.78 7.08 21.31
N GLU A 168 9.00 6.60 22.28
CA GLU A 168 8.31 7.39 23.33
C GLU A 168 9.26 8.14 24.29
N THR A 169 10.57 7.91 24.19
CA THR A 169 11.54 8.29 25.24
C THR A 169 12.14 9.68 25.08
N GLU A 170 12.10 10.27 23.89
CA GLU A 170 12.59 11.63 23.68
C GLU A 170 11.43 12.50 23.20
N VAL A 171 11.14 13.57 23.94
CA VAL A 171 10.20 14.61 23.50
C VAL A 171 10.79 15.21 22.24
N CYS A 172 10.42 14.67 21.09
CA CYS A 172 10.79 15.26 19.84
C CYS A 172 9.93 16.52 19.69
N PRO A 173 10.53 17.70 19.45
CA PRO A 173 9.78 18.87 19.03
C PRO A 173 9.30 18.61 17.60
N LEU A 174 8.36 17.68 17.45
CA LEU A 174 7.60 17.52 16.23
C LEU A 174 6.78 18.78 16.07
N ASP A 175 6.70 19.26 14.83
CA ASP A 175 5.71 20.26 14.47
C ASP A 175 4.77 19.61 13.45
N LEU A 176 3.87 18.77 13.96
CA LEU A 176 2.84 18.15 13.13
C LEU A 176 1.95 19.22 12.48
N GLU A 177 1.79 20.37 13.12
CA GLU A 177 1.04 21.51 12.57
C GLU A 177 1.76 22.08 11.34
N GLU A 178 3.07 22.25 11.38
CA GLU A 178 3.89 22.63 10.22
C GLU A 178 3.74 21.62 9.07
N ILE A 179 3.85 20.32 9.34
CA ILE A 179 3.71 19.29 8.30
C ILE A 179 2.33 19.36 7.63
N VAL A 180 1.26 19.39 8.43
CA VAL A 180 -0.12 19.40 7.92
C VAL A 180 -0.45 20.72 7.21
N LYS A 181 0.23 21.81 7.55
CA LYS A 181 0.07 23.11 6.88
C LYS A 181 0.79 23.17 5.54
N GLU A 182 2.01 22.64 5.48
CA GLU A 182 2.87 22.73 4.29
C GLU A 182 2.61 21.60 3.28
N VAL A 183 2.13 20.44 3.74
CA VAL A 183 1.86 19.26 2.90
C VAL A 183 0.38 19.10 2.64
N ARG A 184 -0.02 19.28 1.39
CA ARG A 184 -1.35 18.92 0.89
C ARG A 184 -1.42 17.44 0.54
N VAL A 185 -2.43 16.77 1.08
CA VAL A 185 -2.68 15.33 0.90
C VAL A 185 -3.92 15.13 0.03
N GLU A 186 -3.85 14.24 -0.96
CA GLU A 186 -4.97 14.00 -1.89
C GLU A 186 -5.88 12.83 -1.49
N LYS A 187 -5.33 11.75 -0.91
CA LYS A 187 -6.10 10.51 -0.70
C LYS A 187 -6.01 9.91 0.70
N GLU A 188 -4.81 9.83 1.28
CA GLU A 188 -4.58 9.06 2.49
C GLU A 188 -3.65 9.76 3.47
N ILE A 189 -4.07 9.81 4.73
CA ILE A 189 -3.22 10.29 5.82
C ILE A 189 -3.12 9.26 6.94
N ASN A 190 -1.90 8.97 7.37
CA ASN A 190 -1.58 8.01 8.40
C ASN A 190 -0.65 8.66 9.44
N ILE A 191 -1.17 9.08 10.59
CA ILE A 191 -0.41 9.78 11.63
C ILE A 191 -0.24 8.89 12.85
N TYR A 192 1.01 8.50 13.11
CA TYR A 192 1.46 7.68 14.24
C TYR A 192 2.33 8.53 15.17
N THR A 193 1.75 9.57 15.77
CA THR A 193 2.45 10.48 16.69
C THR A 193 1.64 10.68 17.98
N THR A 194 2.32 11.07 19.05
CA THR A 194 1.70 11.41 20.33
C THR A 194 1.08 12.82 20.31
N GLN A 195 1.69 13.77 19.60
CA GLN A 195 1.29 15.18 19.53
C GLN A 195 -0.07 15.46 18.87
N CYS A 196 -0.70 14.49 18.19
CA CYS A 196 -1.97 14.72 17.51
C CYS A 196 -3.11 15.13 18.48
N GLU A 197 -2.94 15.03 19.81
CA GLU A 197 -3.95 15.48 20.80
C GLU A 197 -4.33 16.95 20.67
N THR A 198 -3.40 17.81 20.24
CA THR A 198 -3.61 19.28 20.18
C THR A 198 -3.77 19.80 18.76
N VAL A 199 -3.34 19.06 17.74
CA VAL A 199 -3.30 19.53 16.35
C VAL A 199 -4.55 19.09 15.61
N ARG A 200 -5.39 20.06 15.25
CA ARG A 200 -6.56 19.84 14.39
C ARG A 200 -6.12 19.68 12.93
N ILE A 201 -6.42 18.53 12.33
CA ILE A 201 -6.05 18.22 10.95
C ILE A 201 -7.28 18.37 10.05
N GLU A 202 -7.50 19.53 9.45
CA GLU A 202 -8.70 19.77 8.64
C GLU A 202 -8.73 18.99 7.33
N GLN A 203 -7.56 18.56 6.83
CA GLN A 203 -7.49 17.82 5.57
C GLN A 203 -8.28 16.51 5.61
N ILE A 204 -8.48 15.91 6.79
CA ILE A 204 -9.11 14.58 6.95
C ILE A 204 -10.53 14.48 6.37
N PHE A 205 -11.27 15.60 6.28
CA PHE A 205 -12.68 15.58 5.88
C PHE A 205 -12.90 15.15 4.42
N ASN A 206 -11.88 15.28 3.57
CA ASN A 206 -11.96 15.02 2.13
C ASN A 206 -11.05 13.88 1.66
N LEU A 207 -10.50 13.08 2.58
CA LEU A 207 -9.59 11.98 2.26
C LEU A 207 -10.36 10.66 2.14
N GLU A 208 -9.87 9.76 1.27
CA GLU A 208 -10.41 8.41 1.13
C GLU A 208 -10.08 7.56 2.37
N THR A 209 -8.86 7.70 2.89
CA THR A 209 -8.36 6.93 4.02
C THR A 209 -7.79 7.85 5.10
N VAL A 210 -8.21 7.65 6.35
CA VAL A 210 -7.74 8.43 7.49
C VAL A 210 -7.36 7.47 8.62
N ILE A 211 -6.09 7.45 9.00
CA ILE A 211 -5.59 6.70 10.15
C ILE A 211 -4.92 7.66 11.12
N LEU A 212 -5.48 7.79 12.32
CA LEU A 212 -4.94 8.64 13.38
C LEU A 212 -4.71 7.80 14.63
N HIS A 213 -3.46 7.72 15.08
CA HIS A 213 -3.11 6.98 16.29
C HIS A 213 -3.59 7.67 17.57
N ASN A 214 -3.72 9.00 17.53
CA ASN A 214 -4.23 9.79 18.62
C ASN A 214 -5.33 10.74 18.12
N ALA A 215 -6.57 10.33 18.32
CA ALA A 215 -7.76 10.95 17.74
C ALA A 215 -8.64 11.67 18.79
N GLN A 216 -8.11 11.96 19.98
CA GLN A 216 -8.88 12.53 21.10
C GLN A 216 -9.56 13.88 20.77
N TRP A 217 -8.96 14.66 19.87
CA TRP A 217 -9.47 15.97 19.45
C TRP A 217 -10.69 15.89 18.54
N ILE A 218 -10.95 14.74 17.91
CA ILE A 218 -12.09 14.58 17.01
C ILE A 218 -13.38 14.64 17.81
N THR A 219 -14.18 15.67 17.54
CA THR A 219 -15.50 15.84 18.14
C THR A 219 -16.57 15.10 17.34
N LEU A 220 -17.79 15.00 17.89
CA LEU A 220 -18.92 14.45 17.14
C LEU A 220 -19.17 15.20 15.82
N PRO A 221 -19.26 16.54 15.77
CA PRO A 221 -19.36 17.28 14.50
C PRO A 221 -18.26 16.94 13.49
N ASP A 222 -17.03 16.77 13.95
CA ASP A 222 -15.91 16.37 13.08
C ASP A 222 -16.13 14.99 12.50
N LEU A 223 -16.47 14.01 13.35
CA LEU A 223 -16.74 12.64 12.95
C LEU A 223 -17.91 12.54 11.94
N LEU A 224 -18.98 13.30 12.16
CA LEU A 224 -20.15 13.33 11.26
C LEU A 224 -19.85 14.01 9.91
N SER A 225 -18.81 14.86 9.87
CA SER A 225 -18.38 15.57 8.66
C SER A 225 -17.38 14.76 7.82
N LEU A 226 -16.85 13.64 8.34
CA LEU A 226 -15.97 12.76 7.58
C LEU A 226 -16.72 12.11 6.42
N ASN A 227 -16.16 12.24 5.21
CA ASN A 227 -16.61 11.53 4.01
C ASN A 227 -15.55 10.56 3.50
N CYS A 228 -14.85 9.89 4.42
CA CYS A 228 -13.84 8.89 4.07
C CYS A 228 -14.48 7.52 3.77
N ARG A 229 -13.74 6.71 3.01
CA ARG A 229 -14.05 5.31 2.74
C ARG A 229 -13.55 4.42 3.89
N PHE A 230 -12.36 4.72 4.40
CA PHE A 230 -11.72 4.02 5.52
C PHE A 230 -11.31 5.02 6.62
N GLY A 231 -11.70 4.75 7.85
CA GLY A 231 -11.22 5.48 9.02
C GLY A 231 -10.71 4.54 10.12
N SER A 232 -9.63 4.91 10.78
CA SER A 232 -9.10 4.20 11.95
C SER A 232 -8.56 5.20 12.96
N PHE A 233 -9.23 5.27 14.11
CA PHE A 233 -8.97 6.25 15.15
C PHE A 233 -8.60 5.52 16.42
N ARG A 234 -7.34 5.62 16.85
CA ARG A 234 -6.90 5.13 18.17
C ARG A 234 -6.90 6.26 19.19
N LYS A 235 -6.93 5.85 20.47
CA LYS A 235 -7.14 6.76 21.62
C LYS A 235 -8.36 7.66 21.40
N PHE A 236 -9.40 7.15 20.74
CA PHE A 236 -10.59 7.93 20.44
C PHE A 236 -11.51 7.95 21.67
N ASN A 237 -12.05 9.13 22.01
CA ASN A 237 -12.95 9.33 23.15
C ASN A 237 -14.37 8.85 22.85
N ILE A 238 -14.50 7.56 22.51
CA ILE A 238 -15.79 6.98 22.16
C ILE A 238 -16.64 6.72 23.41
N ASN A 239 -17.94 6.98 23.27
CA ASN A 239 -18.96 6.57 24.22
C ASN A 239 -20.22 6.15 23.44
N GLN A 240 -21.19 5.58 24.14
CA GLN A 240 -22.44 5.10 23.53
C GLN A 240 -23.16 6.19 22.74
N ASN A 241 -23.30 7.41 23.27
CA ASN A 241 -24.01 8.50 22.61
C ASN A 241 -23.35 8.89 21.28
N LEU A 242 -22.02 8.94 21.24
CA LEU A 242 -21.26 9.29 20.05
C LEU A 242 -21.39 8.21 18.97
N LEU A 243 -21.26 6.94 19.37
CA LEU A 243 -21.43 5.80 18.45
C LEU A 243 -22.87 5.72 17.91
N GLU A 244 -23.86 5.98 18.75
CA GLU A 244 -25.26 6.02 18.31
C GLU A 244 -25.53 7.17 17.36
N ALA A 245 -25.01 8.37 17.65
CA ALA A 245 -25.15 9.53 16.78
C ALA A 245 -24.49 9.29 15.41
N PHE A 246 -23.27 8.74 15.40
CA PHE A 246 -22.58 8.33 14.17
C PHE A 246 -23.39 7.31 13.38
N SER A 247 -23.87 6.26 14.05
CA SER A 247 -24.63 5.17 13.42
C SER A 247 -25.97 5.66 12.87
N LYS A 248 -26.69 6.53 13.60
CA LYS A 248 -27.93 7.18 13.15
C LYS A 248 -27.67 8.09 11.95
N ASN A 249 -26.57 8.84 11.96
CA ASN A 249 -26.20 9.68 10.82
C ASN A 249 -25.94 8.84 9.57
N TRP A 250 -25.18 7.74 9.69
CA TRP A 250 -24.97 6.82 8.57
C TRP A 250 -26.28 6.20 8.07
N LEU A 251 -27.14 5.75 9.00
CA LEU A 251 -28.43 5.14 8.69
C LEU A 251 -29.35 6.10 7.91
N ASN A 252 -29.30 7.39 8.21
CA ASN A 252 -30.11 8.42 7.53
C ASN A 252 -29.40 9.04 6.32
N SER A 253 -28.10 8.80 6.16
CA SER A 253 -27.31 9.34 5.06
C SER A 253 -27.58 8.60 3.76
N LYS A 254 -27.48 9.34 2.63
CA LYS A 254 -27.47 8.75 1.29
C LYS A 254 -26.05 8.41 0.80
N SER A 255 -25.02 8.80 1.56
CA SER A 255 -23.63 8.52 1.19
C SER A 255 -23.41 7.02 1.13
N ARG A 256 -22.71 6.59 0.08
CA ARG A 256 -22.24 5.23 -0.10
C ARG A 256 -20.72 5.16 0.00
N THR A 257 -20.04 6.21 0.47
CA THR A 257 -18.57 6.24 0.50
C THR A 257 -17.99 5.29 1.55
N LEU A 258 -18.57 5.29 2.75
CA LEU A 258 -18.03 4.55 3.88
C LEU A 258 -18.02 3.03 3.67
N GLU A 259 -16.88 2.40 3.94
CA GLU A 259 -16.70 0.94 3.98
C GLU A 259 -16.31 0.43 5.36
N PHE A 260 -15.46 1.17 6.08
CA PHE A 260 -14.90 0.71 7.33
C PHE A 260 -14.56 1.89 8.26
N MET A 261 -15.01 1.81 9.51
CA MET A 261 -14.43 2.59 10.62
C MET A 261 -13.94 1.67 11.71
N LYS A 262 -12.79 2.01 12.29
CA LYS A 262 -12.27 1.43 13.53
C LYS A 262 -12.10 2.52 14.57
N PHE A 263 -12.68 2.32 15.74
CA PHE A 263 -12.54 3.18 16.90
C PHE A 263 -11.85 2.41 18.02
N GLY A 264 -10.55 2.63 18.18
CA GLY A 264 -9.76 2.12 19.29
C GLY A 264 -9.87 3.05 20.50
N PHE A 265 -10.17 2.48 21.66
CA PHE A 265 -10.40 3.23 22.90
C PHE A 265 -9.61 2.62 24.07
N PRO A 266 -9.26 3.42 25.09
CA PRO A 266 -8.50 2.92 26.24
C PRO A 266 -9.28 1.85 27.04
N GLU A 267 -8.54 0.91 27.66
CA GLU A 267 -9.08 -0.35 28.21
C GLU A 267 -10.19 -0.19 29.26
N HIS A 268 -10.25 0.94 29.98
CA HIS A 268 -11.10 1.11 31.15
C HIS A 268 -12.31 2.00 30.88
N GLY A 269 -13.50 1.54 31.31
CA GLY A 269 -14.65 2.39 31.61
C GLY A 269 -15.72 2.56 30.53
N VAL A 270 -15.55 1.98 29.34
CA VAL A 270 -16.58 2.05 28.29
C VAL A 270 -17.41 0.77 28.28
N SER A 271 -18.69 0.88 28.64
CA SER A 271 -19.68 -0.19 28.49
C SER A 271 -20.80 0.28 27.57
N PHE A 272 -21.24 -0.59 26.67
CA PHE A 272 -22.30 -0.30 25.71
C PHE A 272 -23.57 -1.06 26.09
N GLN A 273 -24.65 -0.34 26.35
CA GLN A 273 -25.95 -0.90 26.69
C GLN A 273 -26.86 -0.86 25.46
N TRP A 274 -26.67 -1.83 24.55
CA TRP A 274 -27.42 -1.92 23.29
C TRP A 274 -28.94 -2.05 23.48
N ASN A 275 -29.37 -2.64 24.60
CA ASN A 275 -30.77 -2.77 24.97
C ASN A 275 -31.49 -1.43 25.21
N LYS A 276 -30.74 -0.34 25.39
CA LYS A 276 -31.28 1.03 25.50
C LYS A 276 -31.14 1.83 24.21
N SER A 277 -30.60 1.23 23.15
CA SER A 277 -30.36 1.93 21.91
C SER A 277 -31.65 2.10 21.12
N GLU A 278 -31.82 3.27 20.52
CA GLU A 278 -32.89 3.53 19.55
C GLU A 278 -32.55 3.01 18.15
N LEU A 279 -31.35 2.47 17.95
CA LEU A 279 -30.94 1.88 16.69
C LEU A 279 -31.69 0.55 16.43
N PRO A 280 -32.12 0.28 15.19
CA PRO A 280 -32.79 -0.97 14.82
C PRO A 280 -31.78 -2.12 14.66
N LEU A 281 -31.07 -2.44 15.74
CA LEU A 281 -30.01 -3.45 15.78
C LEU A 281 -30.58 -4.86 15.64
N LYS A 282 -29.96 -5.68 14.81
CA LYS A 282 -30.31 -7.08 14.59
C LYS A 282 -29.08 -7.97 14.80
N PRO A 283 -29.20 -9.14 15.43
CA PRO A 283 -28.09 -10.09 15.48
C PRO A 283 -27.75 -10.57 14.06
N TRP A 284 -26.51 -11.03 13.87
CA TRP A 284 -26.07 -11.64 12.61
C TRP A 284 -27.06 -12.72 12.15
N ASN A 285 -27.40 -12.67 10.87
CA ASN A 285 -28.21 -13.67 10.20
C ASN A 285 -27.46 -14.20 8.96
N PRO A 286 -27.10 -15.50 8.92
CA PRO A 286 -26.35 -16.09 7.79
C PRO A 286 -27.12 -16.04 6.46
N GLN A 287 -28.43 -15.84 6.47
CA GLN A 287 -29.25 -15.67 5.26
C GLN A 287 -29.19 -14.25 4.69
N ILE A 288 -28.75 -13.26 5.48
CA ILE A 288 -28.66 -11.85 5.06
C ILE A 288 -27.25 -11.53 4.59
N ARG A 289 -26.25 -12.01 5.33
CA ARG A 289 -24.83 -11.81 5.03
C ARG A 289 -23.97 -12.91 5.62
N SER A 290 -22.77 -13.05 5.09
CA SER A 290 -21.78 -14.01 5.55
C SER A 290 -21.21 -13.67 6.92
N ARG A 291 -20.57 -14.67 7.51
CA ARG A 291 -19.92 -14.57 8.82
C ARG A 291 -18.72 -13.63 8.79
N TYR A 292 -17.90 -13.69 7.74
CA TYR A 292 -16.62 -12.98 7.67
C TYR A 292 -16.69 -11.77 6.76
N TYR A 293 -16.21 -10.64 7.26
CA TYR A 293 -15.96 -9.45 6.46
C TYR A 293 -14.55 -9.51 5.86
N TYR A 294 -14.40 -9.20 4.58
CA TYR A 294 -13.13 -9.28 3.86
C TYR A 294 -12.51 -7.90 3.62
N LEU A 295 -11.32 -7.67 4.15
CA LEU A 295 -10.51 -6.48 3.88
C LEU A 295 -9.59 -6.75 2.67
N LYS A 296 -9.84 -6.05 1.54
CA LYS A 296 -9.01 -6.20 0.34
C LYS A 296 -7.56 -5.76 0.60
N LYS A 297 -6.60 -6.61 0.24
CA LYS A 297 -5.13 -6.44 0.45
C LYS A 297 -4.54 -5.17 -0.18
N ASP A 298 -5.11 -4.69 -1.29
CA ASP A 298 -4.56 -3.55 -2.04
C ASP A 298 -4.72 -2.22 -1.31
N LEU A 299 -5.51 -2.22 -0.23
CA LEU A 299 -5.66 -1.06 0.61
C LEU A 299 -4.42 -1.03 1.53
N SER A 300 -3.72 0.10 1.57
CA SER A 300 -2.59 0.41 2.47
C SER A 300 -2.95 0.38 3.97
N LEU A 301 -3.98 -0.40 4.33
CA LEU A 301 -4.42 -0.78 5.66
C LEU A 301 -3.36 -1.60 6.42
N ALA A 302 -2.08 -1.59 6.04
CA ALA A 302 -1.01 -2.28 6.76
C ALA A 302 -1.01 -1.94 8.27
N GLY A 303 -1.52 -0.77 8.67
CA GLY A 303 -1.76 -0.41 10.08
C GLY A 303 -2.95 -1.14 10.73
N ILE A 304 -4.01 -1.44 9.97
CA ILE A 304 -5.21 -2.17 10.42
C ILE A 304 -4.99 -3.69 10.29
N GLU A 305 -4.44 -4.20 9.17
CA GLU A 305 -4.14 -5.62 8.95
C GLU A 305 -3.21 -6.19 10.02
N LYS A 306 -2.18 -5.44 10.43
CA LYS A 306 -1.26 -5.84 11.51
C LYS A 306 -1.98 -6.15 12.82
N SER A 307 -3.18 -5.64 13.04
CA SER A 307 -3.97 -5.94 14.24
C SER A 307 -4.79 -7.22 14.15
N PHE A 308 -5.03 -7.77 12.94
CA PHE A 308 -5.90 -8.92 12.74
C PHE A 308 -5.16 -10.21 12.42
N GLY A 309 -3.91 -10.16 11.96
CA GLY A 309 -3.15 -11.35 11.51
C GLY A 309 -3.68 -11.99 10.22
N SER A 310 -4.97 -11.77 9.91
CA SER A 310 -5.67 -12.17 8.71
C SER A 310 -6.51 -11.01 8.15
N ASN A 311 -6.89 -11.10 6.87
CA ASN A 311 -7.74 -10.12 6.20
C ASN A 311 -9.24 -10.38 6.44
N TYR A 312 -9.57 -11.25 7.39
CA TYR A 312 -10.93 -11.70 7.68
C TYR A 312 -11.32 -11.25 9.08
N ILE A 313 -12.47 -10.60 9.20
CA ILE A 313 -13.03 -10.22 10.49
C ILE A 313 -14.27 -11.08 10.72
N ASP A 314 -14.25 -11.91 11.76
CA ASP A 314 -15.43 -12.65 12.19
C ASP A 314 -16.47 -11.69 12.77
N CYS A 315 -17.61 -11.61 12.09
CA CYS A 315 -18.71 -10.71 12.42
C CYS A 315 -19.93 -11.47 12.97
N SER A 316 -19.76 -12.72 13.44
CA SER A 316 -20.84 -13.53 14.01
C SER A 316 -21.47 -12.89 15.25
N GLU A 317 -20.64 -12.22 16.06
CA GLU A 317 -21.05 -11.50 17.28
C GLU A 317 -21.41 -10.03 17.02
N GLY A 318 -21.42 -9.61 15.74
CA GLY A 318 -21.75 -8.25 15.35
C GLY A 318 -23.26 -7.97 15.35
N LEU A 319 -23.62 -6.70 15.57
CA LEU A 319 -24.99 -6.21 15.47
C LEU A 319 -25.18 -5.42 14.18
N ASP A 320 -26.15 -5.83 13.38
CA ASP A 320 -26.44 -5.26 12.07
C ASP A 320 -27.46 -4.13 12.16
N ILE A 321 -27.24 -3.08 11.38
CA ILE A 321 -28.20 -2.05 11.03
C ILE A 321 -28.39 -2.03 9.52
N ILE A 322 -29.65 -2.02 9.09
CA ILE A 322 -30.01 -2.08 7.67
C ILE A 322 -30.65 -0.76 7.28
N ARG A 323 -30.06 -0.09 6.31
CA ARG A 323 -30.55 1.17 5.76
C ARG A 323 -31.71 0.91 4.79
N SER A 324 -32.52 1.94 4.53
CA SER A 324 -33.66 1.87 3.63
C SER A 324 -33.33 1.44 2.20
N ASP A 325 -32.09 1.61 1.74
CA ASP A 325 -31.62 1.16 0.42
C ASP A 325 -31.05 -0.26 0.42
N GLY A 326 -31.19 -1.01 1.52
CA GLY A 326 -30.72 -2.38 1.68
C GLY A 326 -29.25 -2.51 2.09
N LEU A 327 -28.49 -1.41 2.14
CA LEU A 327 -27.10 -1.45 2.60
C LEU A 327 -27.06 -1.81 4.08
N THR A 328 -26.20 -2.76 4.44
CA THR A 328 -26.07 -3.25 5.81
C THR A 328 -24.76 -2.79 6.40
N ALA A 329 -24.77 -2.29 7.63
CA ALA A 329 -23.57 -2.09 8.41
C ALA A 329 -23.60 -2.95 9.67
N THR A 330 -22.44 -3.44 10.09
CA THR A 330 -22.26 -4.22 11.31
C THR A 330 -21.43 -3.43 12.31
N ILE A 331 -21.92 -3.36 13.54
CA ILE A 331 -21.16 -2.88 14.69
C ILE A 331 -20.61 -4.10 15.42
N LEU A 332 -19.29 -4.20 15.50
CA LEU A 332 -18.60 -5.27 16.22
C LEU A 332 -17.74 -4.67 17.32
N ILE A 333 -17.94 -5.11 18.56
CA ILE A 333 -17.06 -4.76 19.68
C ILE A 333 -16.04 -5.89 19.82
N GLN A 334 -14.77 -5.54 19.76
CA GLN A 334 -13.65 -6.43 20.06
C GLN A 334 -13.06 -6.01 21.39
N ASP A 335 -13.17 -6.87 22.40
CA ASP A 335 -12.69 -6.63 23.78
C ASP A 335 -11.45 -7.50 24.11
N ASN A 336 -10.60 -7.72 23.11
CA ASN A 336 -9.33 -8.45 23.26
C ASN A 336 -8.19 -7.46 23.67
N PHE A 337 -6.92 -7.79 23.39
CA PHE A 337 -5.76 -6.94 23.72
C PHE A 337 -5.89 -5.48 23.29
N ASP A 338 -6.44 -5.23 22.09
CA ASP A 338 -6.79 -3.88 21.64
C ASP A 338 -8.33 -3.75 21.65
N LYS A 339 -8.87 -2.92 22.55
CA LYS A 339 -10.32 -2.64 22.56
C LYS A 339 -10.71 -1.76 21.39
N ASN A 340 -11.54 -2.31 20.50
CA ASN A 340 -11.97 -1.64 19.30
C ASN A 340 -13.47 -1.79 19.06
N ILE A 341 -14.06 -0.76 18.46
CA ILE A 341 -15.37 -0.85 17.84
C ILE A 341 -15.16 -0.74 16.34
N LEU A 342 -15.63 -1.76 15.63
CA LEU A 342 -15.62 -1.77 14.17
C LEU A 342 -17.02 -1.41 13.67
N PHE A 343 -17.08 -0.55 12.67
CA PHE A 343 -18.27 -0.25 11.90
C PHE A 343 -18.00 -0.65 10.45
N LEU A 344 -18.59 -1.77 10.03
CA LEU A 344 -18.26 -2.47 8.79
C LEU A 344 -19.44 -2.35 7.83
N VAL A 345 -19.26 -1.77 6.65
CA VAL A 345 -20.35 -1.60 5.68
C VAL A 345 -20.25 -2.65 4.59
N TRP A 346 -21.25 -3.54 4.53
CA TRP A 346 -21.31 -4.64 3.58
C TRP A 346 -21.80 -4.14 2.22
N ARG A 347 -20.88 -3.89 1.30
CA ARG A 347 -21.21 -3.67 -0.12
C ARG A 347 -21.58 -4.95 -0.84
N ASP A 348 -20.92 -6.03 -0.43
CA ASP A 348 -21.21 -7.40 -0.84
C ASP A 348 -21.56 -8.18 0.44
N PRO A 349 -22.82 -8.59 0.62
CA PRO A 349 -23.23 -9.40 1.77
C PRO A 349 -22.53 -10.77 1.82
N HIS A 350 -22.04 -11.30 0.69
CA HIS A 350 -21.40 -12.61 0.59
C HIS A 350 -20.04 -12.53 -0.13
N PRO A 351 -19.07 -11.79 0.44
CA PRO A 351 -17.80 -11.45 -0.22
C PRO A 351 -16.96 -12.66 -0.61
N GLU A 352 -17.11 -13.79 0.07
CA GLU A 352 -16.41 -15.04 -0.26
C GLU A 352 -16.84 -15.60 -1.62
N ASN A 353 -18.10 -15.43 -2.03
CA ASN A 353 -18.57 -15.93 -3.32
C ASN A 353 -17.98 -15.11 -4.46
N SER A 354 -17.99 -13.79 -4.31
CA SER A 354 -17.34 -12.87 -5.26
C SER A 354 -15.83 -13.13 -5.29
N ARG A 355 -15.20 -13.33 -4.14
CA ARG A 355 -13.76 -13.65 -4.05
C ARG A 355 -13.42 -15.00 -4.67
N ILE A 356 -14.23 -16.05 -4.46
CA ILE A 356 -14.05 -17.35 -5.12
C ILE A 356 -14.15 -17.19 -6.64
N THR A 357 -15.06 -16.35 -7.13
CA THR A 357 -15.20 -16.06 -8.56
C THR A 357 -13.94 -15.37 -9.10
N GLU A 358 -13.48 -14.31 -8.44
CA GLU A 358 -12.23 -13.62 -8.77
C GLU A 358 -11.02 -14.57 -8.78
N LEU A 359 -10.92 -15.47 -7.80
CA LEU A 359 -9.82 -16.44 -7.69
C LEU A 359 -9.88 -17.49 -8.80
N LYS A 360 -11.07 -17.95 -9.19
CA LYS A 360 -11.24 -18.88 -10.32
C LYS A 360 -10.78 -18.24 -11.63
N GLU A 361 -11.11 -16.97 -11.86
CA GLU A 361 -10.62 -16.23 -13.03
C GLU A 361 -9.09 -16.09 -13.02
N GLN A 362 -8.48 -15.79 -11.87
CA GLN A 362 -7.03 -15.73 -11.73
C GLN A 362 -6.35 -17.08 -11.98
N ILE A 363 -6.96 -18.19 -11.52
CA ILE A 363 -6.46 -19.54 -11.78
C ILE A 363 -6.43 -19.81 -13.29
N LEU A 364 -7.49 -19.45 -14.03
CA LEU A 364 -7.55 -19.63 -15.48
C LEU A 364 -6.43 -18.85 -16.19
N VAL A 365 -6.20 -17.60 -15.82
CA VAL A 365 -5.11 -16.78 -16.38
C VAL A 365 -3.74 -17.40 -16.13
N GLU A 366 -3.49 -17.94 -14.94
CA GLU A 366 -2.21 -18.58 -14.63
C GLU A 366 -2.05 -19.96 -15.30
N ILE A 367 -3.14 -20.69 -15.55
CA ILE A 367 -3.13 -21.94 -16.33
C ILE A 367 -2.77 -21.65 -17.80
N ASP A 368 -3.35 -20.59 -18.38
CA ASP A 368 -3.03 -20.17 -19.75
C ASP A 368 -1.55 -19.78 -19.85
N ALA A 369 -1.05 -18.97 -18.91
CA ALA A 369 0.35 -18.57 -18.85
C ALA A 369 1.31 -19.77 -18.65
N TYR A 370 0.92 -20.74 -17.83
CA TYR A 370 1.64 -22.00 -17.68
C TYR A 370 1.69 -22.79 -18.99
N THR A 371 0.57 -22.89 -19.70
CA THR A 371 0.47 -23.63 -20.96
C THR A 371 1.36 -23.01 -22.03
N GLU A 372 1.41 -21.68 -22.08
CA GLU A 372 2.32 -20.93 -22.95
C GLU A 372 3.80 -21.18 -22.59
N ALA A 373 4.16 -21.07 -21.30
CA ALA A 373 5.52 -21.32 -20.82
C ALA A 373 5.98 -22.76 -21.11
N LYS A 374 5.10 -23.75 -20.92
CA LYS A 374 5.32 -25.16 -21.25
C LYS A 374 5.59 -25.35 -22.74
N THR A 375 4.87 -24.63 -23.61
CA THR A 375 5.04 -24.72 -25.07
C THR A 375 6.39 -24.14 -25.54
N GLN A 376 6.91 -23.15 -24.82
CA GLN A 376 8.21 -22.53 -25.14
C GLN A 376 9.42 -23.31 -24.59
N GLN A 377 9.23 -24.21 -23.62
CA GLN A 377 10.31 -25.03 -23.06
C GLN A 377 10.57 -26.31 -23.87
N THR A 378 11.82 -26.49 -24.28
CA THR A 378 12.30 -27.70 -24.98
C THR A 378 12.73 -28.83 -24.04
N ASN A 379 12.58 -28.67 -22.72
CA ASN A 379 13.10 -29.62 -21.74
C ASN A 379 12.13 -30.80 -21.52
N PRO A 380 12.49 -32.04 -21.91
CA PRO A 380 11.59 -33.20 -21.85
C PRO A 380 11.19 -33.62 -20.43
N TYR A 381 11.94 -33.22 -19.40
CA TYR A 381 11.60 -33.53 -18.00
C TYR A 381 10.30 -32.87 -17.51
N PHE A 382 9.79 -31.85 -18.21
CA PHE A 382 8.59 -31.09 -17.83
C PHE A 382 7.27 -31.73 -18.28
N THR A 383 7.32 -32.76 -19.14
CA THR A 383 6.12 -33.37 -19.74
C THR A 383 5.20 -34.10 -18.75
N HIS A 384 5.63 -34.30 -17.50
CA HIS A 384 4.86 -35.06 -16.49
C HIS A 384 4.02 -34.21 -15.54
N ILE A 385 3.96 -32.89 -15.68
CA ILE A 385 2.96 -32.11 -14.94
C ILE A 385 1.60 -32.47 -15.53
N SER A 386 0.80 -33.20 -14.73
CA SER A 386 -0.52 -33.65 -15.14
C SER A 386 -1.40 -32.46 -15.49
N ASP A 387 -1.78 -32.35 -16.76
CA ASP A 387 -2.77 -31.37 -17.22
C ASP A 387 -4.10 -31.55 -16.46
N SER A 388 -4.36 -32.71 -15.83
CA SER A 388 -5.52 -32.92 -14.97
C SER A 388 -5.50 -32.03 -13.73
N PHE A 389 -4.35 -31.85 -13.08
CA PHE A 389 -4.25 -30.99 -11.90
C PHE A 389 -4.47 -29.52 -12.26
N MET A 390 -3.93 -29.09 -13.41
CA MET A 390 -4.11 -27.72 -13.87
C MET A 390 -5.55 -27.46 -14.28
N ASN A 391 -6.18 -28.39 -15.01
CA ASN A 391 -7.54 -28.19 -15.53
C ASN A 391 -8.63 -28.40 -14.48
N ASP A 392 -8.37 -29.13 -13.40
CA ASP A 392 -9.34 -29.30 -12.33
C ASP A 392 -9.34 -28.08 -11.40
N THR A 393 -10.24 -27.13 -11.67
CA THR A 393 -10.43 -25.94 -10.83
C THR A 393 -11.06 -26.25 -9.46
N GLU A 394 -11.53 -27.48 -9.22
CA GLU A 394 -12.22 -27.89 -8.01
C GLU A 394 -11.37 -28.78 -7.08
N SER A 395 -10.41 -29.52 -7.63
CA SER A 395 -9.48 -30.35 -6.85
C SER A 395 -8.54 -29.49 -5.99
N THR A 396 -8.58 -29.75 -4.68
CA THR A 396 -7.72 -29.14 -3.66
C THR A 396 -6.85 -30.16 -2.92
N GLU A 397 -6.97 -31.44 -3.27
CA GLU A 397 -6.11 -32.46 -2.67
C GLU A 397 -4.70 -32.23 -3.17
N TYR A 398 -3.75 -32.25 -2.22
CA TYR A 398 -2.38 -32.62 -2.54
C TYR A 398 -2.45 -34.04 -3.07
N ASP A 399 -2.76 -34.22 -4.35
CA ASP A 399 -2.28 -35.40 -5.01
C ASP A 399 -0.78 -35.40 -4.72
N LEU A 400 -0.28 -36.49 -4.12
CA LEU A 400 1.14 -36.67 -3.80
C LEU A 400 2.04 -36.33 -5.01
N PHE A 401 1.49 -36.38 -6.22
CA PHE A 401 2.06 -35.86 -7.46
C PHE A 401 2.48 -34.37 -7.41
N GLY A 402 1.71 -33.48 -6.77
CA GLY A 402 2.06 -32.07 -6.61
C GLY A 402 3.30 -31.86 -5.75
N ILE A 403 3.47 -32.62 -4.67
CA ILE A 403 4.63 -32.50 -3.78
C ILE A 403 5.90 -33.02 -4.47
N ASP A 404 5.81 -34.16 -5.15
CA ASP A 404 6.94 -34.73 -5.90
C ASP A 404 7.33 -33.83 -7.10
N MET A 405 6.37 -33.04 -7.62
CA MET A 405 6.56 -32.02 -8.65
C MET A 405 7.33 -30.79 -8.13
N PHE A 406 6.99 -30.27 -6.93
CA PHE A 406 7.71 -29.15 -6.31
C PHE A 406 9.19 -29.49 -6.00
N LEU A 407 9.49 -30.77 -5.72
CA LEU A 407 10.86 -31.21 -5.42
C LEU A 407 11.77 -31.29 -6.65
N LYS A 408 11.22 -31.41 -7.87
CA LYS A 408 12.00 -31.55 -9.12
C LYS A 408 12.26 -30.23 -9.83
N LEU A 409 11.56 -29.18 -9.43
CA LEU A 409 11.62 -27.86 -10.07
C LEU A 409 12.46 -26.91 -9.23
N SER A 410 13.37 -26.19 -9.87
CA SER A 410 14.10 -25.09 -9.21
C SER A 410 13.12 -23.96 -8.89
N PRO A 411 13.17 -23.34 -7.69
CA PRO A 411 12.35 -22.16 -7.37
C PRO A 411 12.55 -20.97 -8.32
N LYS A 412 13.60 -20.99 -9.14
CA LYS A 412 13.87 -19.96 -10.17
C LYS A 412 13.23 -20.27 -11.53
N ASP A 413 12.53 -21.38 -11.66
CA ASP A 413 11.88 -21.75 -12.92
C ASP A 413 10.53 -21.06 -13.05
N VAL A 414 10.27 -20.42 -14.19
CA VAL A 414 8.99 -19.74 -14.46
C VAL A 414 7.82 -20.71 -14.30
N ILE A 415 7.98 -21.98 -14.69
CA ILE A 415 6.92 -22.99 -14.52
C ILE A 415 6.64 -23.25 -13.04
N TYR A 416 7.68 -23.28 -12.19
CA TYR A 416 7.51 -23.43 -10.74
C TYR A 416 6.66 -22.32 -10.16
N GLU A 417 6.99 -21.06 -10.48
CA GLU A 417 6.28 -19.89 -9.97
C GLU A 417 4.79 -19.93 -10.37
N LYS A 418 4.49 -20.35 -11.60
CA LYS A 418 3.12 -20.48 -12.10
C LYS A 418 2.32 -21.58 -11.38
N VAL A 419 2.91 -22.76 -11.22
CA VAL A 419 2.28 -23.87 -10.48
C VAL A 419 2.08 -23.50 -9.01
N GLU A 420 3.07 -22.87 -8.38
CA GLU A 420 2.98 -22.39 -7.01
C GLU A 420 1.85 -21.38 -6.82
N LYS A 421 1.72 -20.44 -7.76
CA LYS A 421 0.65 -19.45 -7.73
C LYS A 421 -0.73 -20.09 -7.85
N VAL A 422 -0.94 -21.01 -8.82
CA VAL A 422 -2.21 -21.75 -8.95
C VAL A 422 -2.52 -22.52 -7.66
N PHE A 423 -1.53 -23.18 -7.07
CA PHE A 423 -1.70 -23.91 -5.82
C PHE A 423 -2.14 -22.99 -4.66
N ARG A 424 -1.48 -21.84 -4.48
CA ARG A 424 -1.84 -20.85 -3.45
C ARG A 424 -3.27 -20.35 -3.63
N LEU A 425 -3.68 -20.07 -4.88
CA LEU A 425 -5.04 -19.63 -5.20
C LEU A 425 -6.10 -20.71 -4.90
N LYS A 426 -5.85 -21.97 -5.27
CA LYS A 426 -6.73 -23.11 -4.95
C LYS A 426 -6.87 -23.32 -3.44
N LYS A 427 -5.77 -23.17 -2.69
CA LYS A 427 -5.79 -23.23 -1.23
C LYS A 427 -6.67 -22.12 -0.64
N GLU A 428 -6.60 -20.90 -1.17
CA GLU A 428 -7.46 -19.78 -0.76
C GLU A 428 -8.95 -20.08 -1.03
N ILE A 429 -9.30 -20.61 -2.21
CA ILE A 429 -10.67 -21.04 -2.53
C ILE A 429 -11.18 -22.08 -1.52
N LYS A 430 -10.34 -23.08 -1.16
CA LYS A 430 -10.70 -24.09 -0.18
C LYS A 430 -11.03 -23.48 1.18
N MET A 431 -10.15 -22.60 1.68
CA MET A 431 -10.36 -21.91 2.96
C MET A 431 -11.64 -21.08 2.96
N LEU A 432 -11.92 -20.36 1.86
CA LEU A 432 -13.15 -19.58 1.68
C LEU A 432 -14.42 -20.45 1.69
N ARG A 433 -14.40 -21.58 0.97
CA ARG A 433 -15.52 -22.54 0.92
C ARG A 433 -15.79 -23.18 2.28
N GLU A 434 -14.72 -23.54 3.01
CA GLU A 434 -14.83 -24.15 4.33
C GLU A 434 -15.09 -23.12 5.45
N GLN A 435 -14.97 -21.83 5.17
CA GLN A 435 -14.99 -20.74 6.15
C GLN A 435 -14.03 -20.99 7.34
N LYS A 436 -12.93 -21.70 7.08
CA LYS A 436 -11.85 -21.98 8.02
C LYS A 436 -10.70 -21.04 7.71
N PHE A 437 -10.62 -19.98 8.50
CA PHE A 437 -9.49 -19.05 8.47
C PHE A 437 -8.66 -19.32 9.73
N ASP A 438 -7.34 -19.37 9.57
CA ASP A 438 -6.44 -19.33 10.71
C ASP A 438 -6.60 -17.93 11.33
N VAL A 439 -7.26 -17.85 12.48
CA VAL A 439 -7.43 -16.62 13.28
C VAL A 439 -6.35 -16.54 14.35
#